data_AF-A0A1G6Z5N2-F1
#
_entry.id   AF-A0A1G6Z5N2-F1
#
_cell.length_a   1.000
_cell.length_b   1.000
_cell.length_c   1.000
_cell.angle_alpha   90.00
_cell.angle_beta   90.00
_cell.angle_gamma   90.00
#
_symmetry.space_group_name_H-M   'P 1'
#
loop_
_entity.id
_entity.type
_entity.pdbx_description
1 polymer ?
#
loop_
_entity_poly.entity_id
_entity_poly.type
_entity_poly.pdbx_seq_one_letter_code
_entity_poly.pdbx_strand_id
1 'polypeptide(L)'
;MLFDIDGGLADMSAVTDELGPKPWRRDVWQQFFARLGEATVFDAGRDLVAATAALGFTVIYSTTRPDFTIPATRSWLAAAGLPPAAAVFSRPNKAGTQAALEVKLQHCWIVDRRLRDGYLAAFVDDEPDIVTELRRHGYAGRRFERLHGCDPVDLHAALVFGPGRREFTERKHLREARIAHRTPFTAPLDLASAAR
;
A
#
# COMPACT_ATOMS: atom_id res chain seq x y z
N MET A 1 6.86 -0.53 -6.16
CA MET A 1 6.36 0.65 -5.43
C MET A 1 4.99 0.31 -4.88
N LEU A 2 4.78 0.53 -3.58
CA LEU A 2 3.46 0.40 -2.95
C LEU A 2 2.83 1.78 -2.76
N PHE A 3 1.55 1.89 -3.07
CA PHE A 3 0.75 3.10 -2.85
C PHE A 3 -0.49 2.76 -2.05
N ASP A 4 -0.73 3.51 -0.97
CA ASP A 4 -2.01 3.45 -0.29
C ASP A 4 -3.10 4.10 -1.14
N ILE A 5 -4.31 3.54 -1.13
CA ILE A 5 -5.41 4.03 -1.95
C ILE A 5 -6.17 5.16 -1.24
N ASP A 6 -6.65 4.89 -0.03
CA ASP A 6 -7.54 5.80 0.70
C ASP A 6 -6.74 7.01 1.21
N GLY A 7 -7.19 8.24 0.95
CA GLY A 7 -6.49 9.46 1.37
C GLY A 7 -5.30 9.87 0.48
N GLY A 8 -4.64 8.90 -0.16
CA GLY A 8 -3.56 9.14 -1.13
C GLY A 8 -4.00 9.27 -2.59
N LEU A 9 -4.88 8.37 -3.04
CA LEU A 9 -5.39 8.30 -4.42
C LEU A 9 -6.90 8.56 -4.48
N ALA A 10 -7.62 8.12 -3.46
CA ALA A 10 -9.06 8.24 -3.34
C ALA A 10 -9.41 9.26 -2.26
N ASP A 11 -10.12 10.31 -2.65
CA ASP A 11 -10.83 11.19 -1.72
C ASP A 11 -12.10 10.49 -1.26
N MET A 12 -12.09 10.09 0.01
CA MET A 12 -13.20 9.41 0.64
C MET A 12 -14.18 10.36 1.34
N SER A 13 -13.94 11.68 1.34
CA SER A 13 -14.72 12.66 2.11
C SER A 13 -16.23 12.54 1.86
N ALA A 14 -16.65 12.50 0.59
CA ALA A 14 -18.06 12.37 0.18
C ALA A 14 -18.72 11.04 0.58
N VAL A 15 -17.93 10.03 0.95
CA VAL A 15 -18.40 8.69 1.36
C VAL A 15 -18.30 8.50 2.88
N THR A 16 -17.42 9.26 3.54
CA THR A 16 -17.11 9.09 4.97
C THR A 16 -18.19 9.68 5.88
N ASP A 17 -18.89 10.72 5.42
CA ASP A 17 -20.00 11.36 6.15
C ASP A 17 -21.14 10.38 6.52
N GLU A 18 -21.25 9.26 5.81
CA GLU A 18 -22.29 8.24 6.05
C GLU A 18 -22.00 7.27 7.18
N LEU A 19 -20.76 7.20 7.66
CA LEU A 19 -20.43 6.32 8.80
C LEU A 19 -21.19 6.75 10.07
N GLY A 20 -21.60 8.02 10.13
CA GLY A 20 -22.47 8.57 11.14
C GLY A 20 -21.96 8.33 12.57
N PRO A 21 -22.82 8.47 13.59
CA PRO A 21 -22.41 8.30 14.99
C PRO A 21 -22.30 6.83 15.43
N LYS A 22 -22.68 5.86 14.59
CA LYS A 22 -22.71 4.43 14.93
C LYS A 22 -21.90 3.57 13.95
N PRO A 23 -20.60 3.83 13.77
CA PRO A 23 -19.76 3.12 12.81
C PRO A 23 -19.55 1.64 13.19
N TRP A 24 -19.95 1.16 14.37
CA TRP A 24 -19.84 -0.26 14.73
C TRP A 24 -20.90 -1.16 14.08
N ARG A 25 -21.90 -0.58 13.41
CA ARG A 25 -22.97 -1.34 12.74
C ARG A 25 -22.50 -1.95 11.42
N ARG A 26 -22.73 -3.27 11.25
CA ARG A 26 -22.33 -4.00 10.05
C ARG A 26 -22.99 -3.46 8.77
N ASP A 27 -24.25 -3.08 8.83
CA ASP A 27 -25.00 -2.56 7.69
C ASP A 27 -24.50 -1.17 7.25
N VAL A 28 -24.05 -0.33 8.18
CA VAL A 28 -23.39 0.95 7.88
C VAL A 28 -22.10 0.70 7.10
N TRP A 29 -21.28 -0.26 7.54
CA TRP A 29 -20.08 -0.64 6.78
C TRP A 29 -20.39 -1.22 5.40
N GLN A 30 -21.45 -2.03 5.27
CA GLN A 30 -21.86 -2.55 3.96
C GLN A 30 -22.28 -1.45 3.00
N GLN A 31 -23.02 -0.45 3.49
CA GLN A 31 -23.41 0.72 2.71
C GLN A 31 -22.18 1.55 2.30
N PHE A 32 -21.28 1.82 3.24
CA PHE A 32 -20.01 2.48 2.97
C PHE A 32 -19.21 1.76 1.88
N PHE A 33 -19.05 0.43 2.00
CA PHE A 33 -18.27 -0.34 1.02
C PHE A 33 -18.92 -0.43 -0.36
N ALA A 34 -20.25 -0.34 -0.44
CA ALA A 34 -20.97 -0.31 -1.72
C ALA A 34 -20.68 0.97 -2.52
N ARG A 35 -20.34 2.07 -1.84
CA ARG A 35 -20.10 3.39 -2.44
C ARG A 35 -18.62 3.71 -2.70
N LEU A 36 -17.70 2.76 -2.46
CA LEU A 36 -16.27 2.96 -2.74
C LEU A 36 -15.97 3.37 -4.19
N GLY A 37 -16.84 2.99 -5.14
CA GLY A 37 -16.71 3.38 -6.54
C GLY A 37 -17.02 4.85 -6.82
N GLU A 38 -17.59 5.58 -5.85
CA GLU A 38 -17.94 7.00 -5.97
C GLU A 38 -16.83 7.93 -5.46
N ALA A 39 -15.76 7.38 -4.88
CA ALA A 39 -14.64 8.16 -4.39
C ALA A 39 -14.03 9.01 -5.53
N THR A 40 -13.77 10.28 -5.25
CA THR A 40 -13.11 11.16 -6.22
C THR A 40 -11.61 10.83 -6.26
N VAL A 41 -10.99 10.97 -7.42
CA VAL A 41 -9.55 10.70 -7.56
C VAL A 41 -8.77 11.97 -7.21
N PHE A 42 -7.71 11.84 -6.41
CA PHE A 42 -6.74 12.93 -6.27
C PHE A 42 -5.84 12.97 -7.50
N ASP A 43 -5.97 14.02 -8.32
CA ASP A 43 -5.17 14.21 -9.54
C ASP A 43 -3.67 14.13 -9.25
N ALA A 44 -3.20 14.80 -8.18
CA ALA A 44 -1.79 14.76 -7.76
C ALA A 44 -1.32 13.34 -7.41
N GLY A 45 -2.19 12.53 -6.81
CA GLY A 45 -1.91 11.12 -6.52
C GLY A 45 -1.83 10.29 -7.80
N ARG A 46 -2.77 10.47 -8.73
CA ARG A 46 -2.75 9.81 -10.04
C ARG A 46 -1.47 10.16 -10.82
N ASP A 47 -1.12 11.43 -10.87
CA ASP A 47 0.06 11.93 -11.58
C ASP A 47 1.36 11.37 -10.98
N LEU A 48 1.44 11.28 -9.64
CA LEU A 48 2.57 10.66 -8.96
C LEU A 48 2.72 9.18 -9.34
N VAL A 49 1.62 8.42 -9.38
CA VAL A 49 1.68 6.99 -9.75
C VAL A 49 2.07 6.83 -11.22
N ALA A 50 1.55 7.69 -12.11
CA ALA A 50 1.91 7.70 -13.52
C ALA A 50 3.40 8.02 -13.73
N ALA A 51 3.93 9.06 -13.07
CA ALA A 51 5.34 9.41 -13.11
C ALA A 51 6.23 8.29 -12.56
N THR A 52 5.79 7.65 -11.46
CA THR A 52 6.50 6.49 -10.88
C THR A 52 6.55 5.31 -11.85
N ALA A 53 5.45 5.00 -12.54
CA ALA A 53 5.42 3.97 -13.57
C ALA A 53 6.32 4.32 -14.76
N ALA A 54 6.33 5.58 -15.19
CA ALA A 54 7.19 6.06 -16.28
C ALA A 54 8.69 5.97 -15.95
N LEU A 55 9.06 6.04 -14.67
CA LEU A 55 10.41 5.76 -14.17
C LEU A 55 10.78 4.26 -14.15
N GLY A 56 9.88 3.38 -14.60
CA GLY A 56 10.11 1.94 -14.70
C GLY A 56 9.82 1.15 -13.41
N PHE A 57 9.21 1.79 -12.39
CA PHE A 57 8.82 1.06 -11.19
C PHE A 57 7.53 0.27 -11.41
N THR A 58 7.53 -0.99 -10.97
CA THR A 58 6.31 -1.78 -10.85
C THR A 58 5.37 -1.15 -9.82
N VAL A 59 4.15 -0.81 -10.24
CA VAL A 59 3.10 -0.25 -9.39
C VAL A 59 2.29 -1.37 -8.72
N ILE A 60 2.11 -1.25 -7.41
CA ILE A 60 1.25 -2.10 -6.59
C ILE A 60 0.42 -1.18 -5.70
N TYR A 61 -0.87 -1.49 -5.56
CA TYR A 61 -1.76 -0.75 -4.66
C TYR A 61 -2.00 -1.53 -3.36
N SER A 62 -2.14 -0.79 -2.27
CA SER A 62 -2.46 -1.27 -0.94
C SER A 62 -3.70 -0.55 -0.46
N THR A 63 -4.60 -1.27 0.20
CA THR A 63 -5.71 -0.68 0.95
C THR A 63 -5.99 -1.53 2.18
N THR A 64 -6.60 -0.93 3.19
CA THR A 64 -7.10 -1.66 4.37
C THR A 64 -8.59 -1.99 4.26
N ARG A 65 -9.23 -1.70 3.12
CA ARG A 65 -10.57 -2.17 2.79
C ARG A 65 -10.61 -3.72 2.82
N PRO A 66 -11.74 -4.35 3.17
CA PRO A 66 -11.89 -5.80 3.16
C PRO A 66 -11.73 -6.42 1.77
N ASP A 67 -11.26 -7.66 1.71
CA ASP A 67 -10.97 -8.36 0.45
C ASP A 67 -12.14 -8.49 -0.53
N PHE A 68 -13.38 -8.60 -0.05
CA PHE A 68 -14.56 -8.63 -0.91
C PHE A 68 -14.74 -7.35 -1.72
N THR A 69 -14.07 -6.25 -1.37
CA THR A 69 -14.10 -4.98 -2.10
C THR A 69 -13.08 -4.91 -3.24
N ILE A 70 -12.20 -5.91 -3.39
CA ILE A 70 -11.15 -5.91 -4.43
C ILE A 70 -11.72 -5.75 -5.85
N PRO A 71 -12.79 -6.45 -6.26
CA PRO A 71 -13.35 -6.27 -7.60
C PRO A 71 -13.78 -4.81 -7.86
N ALA A 72 -14.52 -4.20 -6.92
CA ALA A 72 -14.96 -2.81 -7.03
C ALA A 72 -13.77 -1.83 -7.03
N THR A 73 -12.77 -2.08 -6.17
CA THR A 73 -11.55 -1.27 -6.10
C THR A 73 -10.76 -1.32 -7.41
N ARG A 74 -10.64 -2.50 -8.05
CA ARG A 74 -9.98 -2.63 -9.35
C ARG A 74 -10.73 -1.89 -10.46
N SER A 75 -12.06 -1.98 -10.48
CA SER A 75 -12.89 -1.23 -11.43
C SER A 75 -12.73 0.28 -11.25
N TRP A 76 -12.70 0.76 -10.00
CA TRP A 76 -12.47 2.17 -9.70
C TRP A 76 -11.09 2.64 -10.15
N LEU A 77 -10.02 1.89 -9.84
CA LEU A 77 -8.66 2.20 -10.29
C LEU A 77 -8.58 2.35 -11.82
N ALA A 78 -9.22 1.43 -12.55
CA ALA A 78 -9.25 1.45 -14.00
C ALA A 78 -10.04 2.66 -14.53
N ALA A 79 -11.22 2.93 -13.98
CA ALA A 79 -12.05 4.08 -14.37
C ALA A 79 -11.38 5.43 -14.06
N ALA A 80 -10.60 5.49 -12.98
CA ALA A 80 -9.80 6.65 -12.58
C ALA A 80 -8.61 6.94 -13.52
N GLY A 81 -8.27 6.03 -14.43
CA GLY A 81 -7.10 6.15 -15.31
C GLY A 81 -5.77 5.92 -14.59
N LEU A 82 -5.80 5.21 -13.44
CA LEU A 82 -4.57 4.86 -12.72
C LEU A 82 -3.80 3.76 -13.47
N PRO A 83 -2.45 3.78 -13.44
CA PRO A 83 -1.65 2.76 -14.11
C PRO A 83 -2.02 1.33 -13.69
N PRO A 84 -1.98 0.36 -14.63
CA PRO A 84 -2.22 -1.05 -14.31
C PRO A 84 -1.31 -1.54 -13.19
N ALA A 85 -1.90 -2.18 -12.19
CA ALA A 85 -1.17 -2.70 -11.04
C ALA A 85 -0.71 -4.15 -11.27
N ALA A 86 0.50 -4.47 -10.85
CA ALA A 86 0.93 -5.87 -10.74
C ALA A 86 0.14 -6.62 -9.64
N ALA A 87 -0.27 -5.92 -8.59
CA ALA A 87 -1.13 -6.44 -7.54
C ALA A 87 -1.95 -5.32 -6.88
N VAL A 88 -3.07 -5.72 -6.26
CA VAL A 88 -3.86 -4.88 -5.37
C VAL A 88 -4.07 -5.68 -4.09
N PHE A 89 -3.51 -5.21 -2.99
CA PHE A 89 -3.63 -5.85 -1.68
C PHE A 89 -4.73 -5.19 -0.86
N SER A 90 -5.44 -6.01 -0.10
CA SER A 90 -6.55 -5.62 0.78
C SER A 90 -6.43 -6.34 2.12
N ARG A 91 -7.22 -5.92 3.09
CA ARG A 91 -7.36 -6.61 4.36
C ARG A 91 -8.05 -7.97 4.16
N PRO A 92 -7.45 -9.08 4.60
CA PRO A 92 -8.10 -10.39 4.55
C PRO A 92 -9.39 -10.43 5.37
N ASN A 93 -10.48 -11.02 4.85
CA ASN A 93 -11.79 -11.05 5.51
C ASN A 93 -11.77 -11.66 6.92
N LYS A 94 -10.94 -12.70 7.12
CA LYS A 94 -10.79 -13.38 8.43
C LYS A 94 -10.11 -12.53 9.50
N ALA A 95 -9.61 -11.36 9.13
CA ALA A 95 -8.80 -10.51 9.97
C ALA A 95 -9.49 -9.15 10.26
N GLY A 96 -10.83 -9.13 10.26
CA GLY A 96 -11.69 -7.95 10.32
C GLY A 96 -11.47 -6.94 11.46
N THR A 97 -10.51 -7.19 12.36
CA THR A 97 -10.12 -6.31 13.47
C THR A 97 -8.64 -5.90 13.47
N GLN A 98 -7.84 -6.33 12.49
CA GLN A 98 -6.41 -5.98 12.48
C GLN A 98 -6.19 -4.47 12.39
N ALA A 99 -5.12 -3.96 12.98
CA ALA A 99 -4.80 -2.54 12.82
C ALA A 99 -4.39 -2.25 11.37
N ALA A 100 -4.64 -1.03 10.88
CA ALA A 100 -4.21 -0.60 9.54
C ALA A 100 -2.71 -0.82 9.31
N LEU A 101 -1.90 -0.47 10.32
CA LEU A 101 -0.45 -0.70 10.31
C LEU A 101 -0.08 -2.17 10.12
N GLU A 102 -0.76 -3.10 10.79
CA GLU A 102 -0.46 -4.53 10.68
C GLU A 102 -0.69 -5.03 9.25
N VAL A 103 -1.81 -4.62 8.63
CA VAL A 103 -2.14 -4.95 7.24
C VAL A 103 -1.10 -4.36 6.28
N LYS A 104 -0.76 -3.07 6.46
CA LYS A 104 0.23 -2.36 5.64
C LYS A 104 1.64 -2.99 5.76
N LEU A 105 2.04 -3.43 6.95
CA LEU A 105 3.29 -4.18 7.17
C LEU A 105 3.27 -5.58 6.53
N GLN A 106 2.14 -6.27 6.55
CA GLN A 106 1.98 -7.55 5.85
C GLN A 106 2.14 -7.37 4.33
N HIS A 107 1.56 -6.33 3.75
CA HIS A 107 1.73 -6.02 2.32
C HIS A 107 3.19 -5.75 1.96
N CYS A 108 3.90 -4.98 2.80
CA CYS A 108 5.34 -4.76 2.64
C CYS A 108 6.12 -6.07 2.66
N TRP A 109 5.86 -6.92 3.65
CA TRP A 109 6.54 -8.21 3.80
C TRP A 109 6.30 -9.13 2.60
N ILE A 110 5.06 -9.19 2.07
CA ILE A 110 4.74 -9.96 0.87
C ILE A 110 5.59 -9.48 -0.31
N VAL A 111 5.65 -8.16 -0.53
CA VAL A 111 6.35 -7.60 -1.69
C VAL A 111 7.86 -7.74 -1.56
N ASP A 112 8.39 -7.44 -0.38
CA ASP A 112 9.82 -7.40 -0.12
C ASP A 112 10.45 -8.79 0.02
N ARG A 113 9.70 -9.80 0.48
CA ARG A 113 10.28 -11.13 0.77
C ARG A 113 9.71 -12.27 -0.04
N ARG A 114 8.44 -12.19 -0.44
CA ARG A 114 7.74 -13.29 -1.10
C ARG A 114 7.73 -13.15 -2.62
N LEU A 115 7.77 -11.91 -3.13
CA LEU A 115 7.90 -11.67 -4.57
C LEU A 115 9.38 -11.70 -5.00
N ARG A 116 10.26 -10.92 -4.35
CA ARG A 116 11.72 -10.93 -4.58
C ARG A 116 12.43 -10.11 -3.49
N ASP A 117 13.55 -10.61 -2.94
CA ASP A 117 14.31 -9.89 -1.89
C ASP A 117 14.72 -8.49 -2.36
N GLY A 118 14.39 -7.46 -1.57
CA GLY A 118 14.71 -6.05 -1.85
C GLY A 118 13.90 -5.40 -2.97
N TYR A 119 12.80 -6.03 -3.41
CA TYR A 119 11.96 -5.52 -4.50
C TYR A 119 11.09 -4.32 -4.09
N LEU A 120 10.85 -4.12 -2.80
CA LEU A 120 10.08 -2.97 -2.32
C LEU A 120 10.96 -1.72 -2.26
N ALA A 121 10.84 -0.86 -3.27
CA ALA A 121 11.57 0.40 -3.30
C ALA A 121 11.11 1.39 -2.20
N ALA A 122 9.81 1.58 -2.06
CA ALA A 122 9.16 2.39 -1.04
C ALA A 122 7.66 2.08 -0.96
N PHE A 123 7.06 2.45 0.17
CA PHE A 123 5.60 2.52 0.37
C PHE A 123 5.21 3.98 0.60
N VAL A 124 4.37 4.51 -0.28
CA VAL A 124 3.79 5.85 -0.21
C VAL A 124 2.41 5.80 0.46
N ASP A 125 2.21 6.63 1.47
CA ASP A 125 1.04 6.65 2.35
C ASP A 125 0.76 8.09 2.82
N ASP A 126 -0.50 8.45 3.00
CA ASP A 126 -0.95 9.79 3.40
C ASP A 126 -1.13 9.93 4.91
N GLU A 127 -0.95 8.87 5.71
CA GLU A 127 -1.02 8.90 7.17
C GLU A 127 0.39 9.02 7.77
N PRO A 128 0.69 10.07 8.57
CA PRO A 128 2.07 10.37 8.97
C PRO A 128 2.60 9.37 9.99
N ASP A 129 1.70 8.87 10.84
CA ASP A 129 2.00 7.87 11.85
C ASP A 129 2.31 6.51 11.19
N ILE A 130 1.54 6.11 10.18
CA ILE A 130 1.83 4.91 9.38
C ILE A 130 3.20 5.03 8.71
N VAL A 131 3.50 6.15 8.04
CA VAL A 131 4.80 6.36 7.41
C VAL A 131 5.95 6.25 8.41
N THR A 132 5.76 6.81 9.61
CA THR A 132 6.75 6.74 10.69
C THR A 132 6.97 5.31 11.17
N GLU A 133 5.89 4.56 11.36
CA GLU A 133 5.96 3.16 11.79
C GLU A 133 6.55 2.25 10.71
N LEU A 134 6.18 2.43 9.44
CA LEU A 134 6.82 1.71 8.33
C LEU A 134 8.35 1.87 8.37
N ARG A 135 8.84 3.09 8.63
CA ARG A 135 10.28 3.37 8.78
C ARG A 135 10.88 2.70 10.00
N ARG A 136 10.20 2.73 11.16
CA ARG A 136 10.63 2.01 12.38
C ARG A 136 10.75 0.50 12.15
N HIS A 137 9.91 -0.05 11.28
CA HIS A 137 9.92 -1.44 10.86
C HIS A 137 10.89 -1.75 9.71
N GLY A 138 11.63 -0.75 9.22
CA GLY A 138 12.68 -0.91 8.22
C GLY A 138 12.24 -0.80 6.77
N TYR A 139 11.01 -0.37 6.51
CA TYR A 139 10.55 -0.09 5.17
C TYR A 139 10.74 1.38 4.82
N ALA A 140 11.01 1.68 3.55
CA ALA A 140 11.10 3.04 3.06
C ALA A 140 9.70 3.68 2.94
N GLY A 141 9.15 4.17 4.06
CA GLY A 141 7.90 4.93 4.09
C GLY A 141 8.05 6.34 3.50
N ARG A 142 7.08 6.78 2.69
CA ARG A 142 7.02 8.10 2.03
C ARG A 142 5.64 8.71 2.18
N ARG A 143 5.60 10.04 2.23
CA ARG A 143 4.36 10.83 2.25
C ARG A 143 3.99 11.22 0.82
N PHE A 144 2.72 11.09 0.44
CA PHE A 144 2.21 11.58 -0.85
C PHE A 144 2.57 13.06 -1.07
N GLU A 145 2.23 13.92 -0.10
CA GLU A 145 2.44 15.37 -0.15
C GLU A 145 3.89 15.80 -0.42
N ARG A 146 4.88 14.93 -0.13
CA ARG A 146 6.31 15.22 -0.32
C ARG A 146 6.84 14.81 -1.69
N LEU A 147 6.05 14.06 -2.46
CA LEU A 147 6.42 13.55 -3.77
C LEU A 147 5.62 14.23 -4.90
N HIS A 148 4.53 14.93 -4.57
CA HIS A 148 3.73 15.65 -5.54
C HIS A 148 4.54 16.74 -6.23
N GLY A 149 4.43 16.80 -7.56
CA GLY A 149 5.07 17.85 -8.37
C GLY A 149 6.60 17.76 -8.47
N CYS A 150 7.23 16.73 -7.90
CA CYS A 150 8.65 16.48 -8.12
C CYS A 150 8.92 16.23 -9.61
N ASP A 151 10.02 16.77 -10.13
CA ASP A 151 10.50 16.35 -11.44
C ASP A 151 10.99 14.89 -11.39
N PRO A 152 11.17 14.23 -12.56
CA PRO A 152 11.50 12.80 -12.59
C PRO A 152 12.81 12.43 -11.87
N VAL A 153 13.82 13.30 -11.87
CA VAL A 153 15.12 13.03 -11.22
C VAL A 153 14.97 13.07 -9.71
N ASP A 154 14.33 14.13 -9.20
CA ASP A 154 14.06 14.30 -7.78
C ASP A 154 13.11 13.23 -7.24
N LEU A 155 12.08 12.88 -8.02
CA LEU A 155 11.17 11.79 -7.68
C LEU A 155 11.92 10.47 -7.56
N HIS A 156 12.73 10.10 -8.55
CA HIS A 156 13.53 8.88 -8.50
C HIS A 156 14.45 8.86 -7.27
N ALA A 157 15.15 9.97 -6.99
CA ALA A 157 16.01 10.09 -5.83
C ALA A 157 15.25 9.93 -4.51
N ALA A 158 14.09 10.57 -4.38
CA ALA A 158 13.24 10.47 -3.18
C ALA A 158 12.75 9.03 -2.95
N LEU A 159 12.34 8.33 -4.01
CA LEU A 159 11.86 6.95 -3.93
C LEU A 159 13.00 5.97 -3.57
N VAL A 160 14.20 6.15 -4.13
CA VAL A 160 15.31 5.20 -3.95
C VAL A 160 16.12 5.48 -2.69
N PHE A 161 16.50 6.73 -2.44
CA PHE A 161 17.52 7.09 -1.45
C PHE A 161 16.99 7.74 -0.16
N GLY A 162 15.70 8.07 -0.09
CA GLY A 162 15.12 8.66 1.13
C GLY A 162 15.19 7.74 2.37
N PRO A 163 14.84 8.29 3.55
CA PRO A 163 15.02 7.62 4.85
C PRO A 163 14.37 6.24 4.95
N GLY A 164 14.96 5.34 5.75
CA GLY A 164 14.47 3.99 6.00
C GLY A 164 15.16 2.85 5.23
N ARG A 165 15.81 3.13 4.07
CA ARG A 165 16.56 2.07 3.35
C ARG A 165 17.90 1.70 3.99
N ARG A 166 18.66 2.68 4.48
CA ARG A 166 20.00 2.45 5.06
C ARG A 166 19.94 1.89 6.49
N GLU A 167 18.97 2.31 7.31
CA GLU A 167 18.84 1.82 8.70
C GLU A 167 18.40 0.35 8.78
N PHE A 168 17.67 -0.15 7.78
CA PHE A 168 17.20 -1.54 7.79
C PHE A 168 18.32 -2.54 7.53
N THR A 169 19.26 -2.27 6.62
CA THR A 169 20.37 -3.20 6.34
C THR A 169 21.22 -3.44 7.60
N GLU A 170 21.44 -2.40 8.41
CA GLU A 170 22.17 -2.51 9.68
C GLU A 170 21.36 -3.23 10.78
N ARG A 171 20.05 -2.94 10.90
CA ARG A 171 19.17 -3.63 11.86
C ARG A 171 18.82 -5.08 11.45
N LYS A 172 18.83 -5.40 10.15
CA LYS A 172 18.60 -6.74 9.58
C LYS A 172 19.69 -7.71 10.03
N HIS A 173 20.97 -7.32 9.96
CA HIS A 173 22.08 -8.13 10.49
C HIS A 173 21.91 -8.45 11.98
N LEU A 174 21.43 -7.47 12.78
CA LEU A 174 21.19 -7.66 14.21
C LEU A 174 19.96 -8.54 14.52
N ARG A 175 18.93 -8.51 13.66
CA ARG A 175 17.68 -9.26 13.86
C ARG A 175 17.74 -10.68 13.28
N GLU A 176 18.45 -10.91 12.19
CA GLU A 176 18.68 -12.24 11.61
C GLU A 176 19.55 -13.10 12.54
N ALA A 177 20.53 -12.51 13.22
CA ALA A 177 21.25 -13.14 14.33
C ALA A 177 20.32 -13.58 15.48
N ARG A 178 19.12 -12.98 15.60
CA ARG A 178 18.15 -13.25 16.68
C ARG A 178 17.01 -14.18 16.25
N ILE A 179 16.63 -14.19 14.97
CA ILE A 179 15.53 -14.99 14.40
C ILE A 179 15.97 -16.41 14.00
N ALA A 180 17.26 -16.65 13.75
CA ALA A 180 17.80 -18.01 13.55
C ALA A 180 17.47 -19.00 14.70
N HIS A 181 16.93 -18.50 15.82
CA HIS A 181 16.47 -19.28 16.97
C HIS A 181 14.96 -19.58 17.05
N ARG A 182 14.10 -19.16 16.10
CA ARG A 182 12.67 -19.55 16.10
C ARG A 182 12.12 -19.84 14.70
N THR A 183 11.58 -21.05 14.56
CA THR A 183 11.14 -21.81 13.38
C THR A 183 10.15 -21.07 12.44
N PRO A 184 10.13 -21.34 11.11
CA PRO A 184 9.31 -20.59 10.14
C PRO A 184 7.94 -21.23 9.83
N PHE A 185 6.98 -20.36 9.52
CA PHE A 185 5.63 -20.65 9.03
C PHE A 185 5.61 -20.75 7.49
N THR A 186 4.97 -21.78 6.93
CA THR A 186 4.80 -22.00 5.49
C THR A 186 3.36 -21.73 5.05
N ALA A 187 3.19 -21.00 3.95
CA ALA A 187 1.90 -20.93 3.24
C ALA A 187 2.14 -20.86 1.72
N PRO A 188 1.36 -21.56 0.87
CA PRO A 188 1.68 -21.81 -0.53
C PRO A 188 1.48 -20.56 -1.41
N LEU A 189 2.42 -20.30 -2.33
CA LEU A 189 2.23 -19.37 -3.46
C LEU A 189 1.75 -20.19 -4.65
N ASP A 190 0.60 -19.85 -5.21
CA ASP A 190 0.28 -20.18 -6.58
C ASP A 190 0.71 -18.99 -7.46
N LEU A 191 1.80 -19.18 -8.21
CA LEU A 191 2.32 -18.25 -9.19
C LEU A 191 2.25 -18.94 -10.55
N ALA A 192 1.08 -18.92 -11.17
CA ALA A 192 0.91 -19.29 -12.57
C ALA A 192 0.11 -18.22 -13.30
N SER A 193 0.83 -17.39 -14.05
CA SER A 193 0.50 -16.94 -15.42
C SER A 193 1.09 -15.55 -15.70
N ALA A 194 2.35 -15.54 -16.13
CA ALA A 194 2.92 -14.45 -16.93
C ALA A 194 4.12 -15.01 -17.70
N ALA A 195 3.84 -15.85 -18.69
CA ALA A 195 4.77 -16.19 -19.76
C ALA A 195 3.97 -16.30 -21.07
N ARG A 196 4.12 -15.31 -21.94
CA ARG A 196 4.09 -15.48 -23.38
C ARG A 196 5.32 -14.81 -23.93
#